data_AF-A0A933U9V0-F1
#
_entry.id   AF-A0A933U9V0-F1
#
_cell.length_a   1.000
_cell.length_b   1.000
_cell.length_c   1.000
_cell.angle_alpha   90.00
_cell.angle_beta   90.00
_cell.angle_gamma   90.00
#
_symmetry.space_group_name_H-M   'P 1'
#
loop_
_entity.id
_entity.type
_entity.pdbx_description
1 polymer ?
#
loop_
_entity_poly.entity_id
_entity_poly.type
_entity_poly.pdbx_seq_one_letter_code
_entity_poly.pdbx_strand_id
1 'polypeptide(L)'
;MATDDDASRSQPGTDDLLPTRQSLLVRLQDWQDHRSWQEFFDTYWRLIYHVALKAGLKPVEAEEVVQETVLSVAKKMKAFQYDPARGSFKGWLLQLTGWRITNQFNKRLASAGVAEPLADEASETAAAEQVPDPEAHLHLERIWDEEWEQNLIRTATERVRRQVNPRHYQIFDLYVMKQKPVKEIRRFLGVSAMEVYLARHRVGKMVRREVARLKKDAG
;
A
#
# COMPACT_ATOMS: atom_id res chain seq x y z
N MET A 1 -7.23 38.84 -47.15
CA MET A 1 -6.68 37.49 -47.32
C MET A 1 -5.71 37.28 -46.17
N ALA A 2 -6.08 36.39 -45.26
CA ALA A 2 -5.42 36.15 -43.98
C ALA A 2 -4.40 35.02 -44.13
N THR A 3 -3.24 35.16 -43.48
CA THR A 3 -2.31 34.10 -43.02
C THR A 3 -1.41 34.78 -41.98
N ASP A 4 -1.67 34.59 -40.68
CA ASP A 4 -1.06 33.59 -39.80
C ASP A 4 0.45 33.81 -39.60
N ASP A 5 0.82 34.38 -38.44
CA ASP A 5 2.11 34.10 -37.78
C ASP A 5 2.01 34.42 -36.27
N ASP A 6 1.16 33.64 -35.58
CA ASP A 6 1.13 33.56 -34.11
C ASP A 6 1.87 32.28 -33.67
N ALA A 7 3.20 32.32 -33.65
CA ALA A 7 4.00 31.27 -33.04
C ALA A 7 4.20 31.57 -31.55
N SER A 8 3.13 31.31 -30.81
CA SER A 8 3.04 31.29 -29.35
C SER A 8 4.23 30.57 -28.70
N ARG A 9 4.91 31.32 -27.84
CA ARG A 9 5.92 30.87 -26.88
C ARG A 9 5.20 30.11 -25.75
N SER A 10 4.82 28.87 -26.00
CA SER A 10 4.14 28.03 -25.01
C SER A 10 5.13 27.52 -23.96
N GLN A 11 5.02 28.07 -22.74
CA GLN A 11 5.58 27.47 -21.54
C GLN A 11 5.01 26.05 -21.36
N PRO A 12 5.81 25.04 -20.97
CA PRO A 12 5.25 23.76 -20.55
C PRO A 12 4.52 23.99 -19.22
N GLY A 13 3.19 23.97 -19.31
CA GLY A 13 2.28 24.06 -18.19
C GLY A 13 2.49 22.92 -17.20
N THR A 14 2.51 23.31 -15.94
CA THR A 14 2.23 22.55 -14.73
C THR A 14 1.31 21.34 -14.93
N ASP A 15 1.89 20.16 -15.15
CA ASP A 15 1.19 18.87 -15.10
C ASP A 15 1.72 18.01 -13.94
N ASP A 16 1.99 18.66 -12.80
CA ASP A 16 2.41 18.01 -11.55
C ASP A 16 1.19 17.47 -10.77
N LEU A 17 0.20 16.95 -11.51
CA LEU A 17 -1.00 16.29 -10.98
C LEU A 17 -0.62 14.86 -10.58
N LEU A 18 -0.12 14.75 -9.35
CA LEU A 18 0.40 13.53 -8.76
C LEU A 18 -0.54 12.31 -8.96
N PRO A 19 0.02 11.10 -9.18
CA PRO A 19 -0.60 10.00 -9.94
C PRO A 19 -1.63 9.16 -9.16
N THR A 20 -2.56 8.52 -9.88
CA THR A 20 -3.54 7.53 -9.40
C THR A 20 -2.92 6.12 -9.41
N ARG A 21 -3.32 5.18 -8.54
CA ARG A 21 -2.77 3.80 -8.56
C ARG A 21 -3.01 3.06 -9.88
N GLN A 22 -4.02 3.43 -10.67
CA GLN A 22 -4.17 2.96 -12.05
C GLN A 22 -2.95 3.34 -12.90
N SER A 23 -2.50 4.60 -12.82
CA SER A 23 -1.28 5.04 -13.50
C SER A 23 -0.03 4.36 -12.93
N LEU A 24 0.02 4.05 -11.63
CA LEU A 24 1.09 3.23 -11.04
C LEU A 24 1.06 1.81 -11.63
N LEU A 25 -0.10 1.16 -11.68
CA LEU A 25 -0.26 -0.18 -12.27
C LEU A 25 0.12 -0.20 -13.75
N VAL A 26 -0.30 0.79 -14.54
CA VAL A 26 0.13 0.92 -15.94
C VAL A 26 1.64 1.09 -16.03
N ARG A 27 2.26 1.91 -15.18
CA ARG A 27 3.72 2.10 -15.15
C ARG A 27 4.48 0.85 -14.70
N LEU A 28 3.89 0.01 -13.85
CA LEU A 28 4.47 -1.28 -13.45
C LEU A 28 4.50 -2.31 -14.60
N GLN A 29 3.84 -2.05 -15.74
CA GLN A 29 4.05 -2.84 -16.96
C GLN A 29 5.48 -2.65 -17.49
N ASP A 30 6.09 -1.48 -17.25
CA ASP A 30 7.49 -1.24 -17.54
C ASP A 30 8.37 -1.77 -16.40
N TRP A 31 9.12 -2.83 -16.69
CA TRP A 31 10.06 -3.44 -15.74
C TRP A 31 11.29 -2.58 -15.49
N GLN A 32 11.57 -1.61 -16.36
CA GLN A 32 12.70 -0.68 -16.20
C GLN A 32 12.35 0.51 -15.29
N ASP A 33 11.06 0.73 -14.98
CA ASP A 33 10.62 1.75 -14.03
C ASP A 33 10.81 1.29 -12.57
N HIS A 34 12.07 1.20 -12.17
CA HIS A 34 12.50 0.82 -10.82
C HIS A 34 11.87 1.70 -9.74
N ARG A 35 11.57 2.98 -10.06
CA ARG A 35 10.99 3.93 -9.12
C ARG A 35 9.52 3.59 -8.82
N SER A 36 8.73 3.26 -9.85
CA SER A 36 7.35 2.79 -9.66
C SER A 36 7.31 1.48 -8.90
N TRP A 37 8.22 0.55 -9.21
CA TRP A 37 8.36 -0.71 -8.49
C TRP A 37 8.71 -0.52 -7.02
N GLN A 38 9.63 0.39 -6.71
CA GLN A 38 9.99 0.73 -5.34
C GLN A 38 8.82 1.37 -4.59
N GLU A 39 8.10 2.32 -5.22
CA GLU A 39 6.92 2.94 -4.62
C GLU A 39 5.81 1.90 -4.34
N PHE A 40 5.59 0.98 -5.27
CA PHE A 40 4.68 -0.14 -5.09
C PHE A 40 5.11 -0.99 -3.89
N PHE A 41 6.36 -1.44 -3.89
CA PHE A 41 6.88 -2.30 -2.84
C PHE A 41 6.74 -1.61 -1.48
N ASP A 42 7.31 -0.41 -1.31
CA ASP A 42 7.26 0.39 -0.08
C ASP A 42 5.84 0.62 0.44
N THR A 43 4.86 0.66 -0.46
CA THR A 43 3.45 0.84 -0.11
C THR A 43 2.81 -0.44 0.40
N TYR A 44 3.11 -1.61 -0.15
CA TYR A 44 2.34 -2.84 0.12
C TYR A 44 3.08 -3.94 0.87
N TRP A 45 4.42 -3.95 0.88
CA TRP A 45 5.16 -5.06 1.49
C TRP A 45 4.83 -5.22 2.98
N ARG A 46 4.69 -4.11 3.72
CA ARG A 46 4.37 -4.10 5.16
C ARG A 46 2.97 -4.61 5.45
N LEU A 47 2.02 -4.27 4.57
CA LEU A 47 0.65 -4.75 4.64
C LEU A 47 0.63 -6.28 4.49
N ILE A 48 1.23 -6.79 3.41
CA ILE A 48 1.26 -8.23 3.12
C ILE A 48 1.95 -8.99 4.27
N TYR A 49 3.09 -8.48 4.74
CA TYR A 49 3.86 -9.05 5.83
C TYR A 49 3.05 -9.13 7.14
N HIS A 50 2.39 -8.05 7.55
CA HIS A 50 1.61 -8.04 8.78
C HIS A 50 0.36 -8.92 8.72
N VAL A 51 -0.32 -8.95 7.56
CA VAL A 51 -1.46 -9.83 7.35
C VAL A 51 -1.02 -11.29 7.48
N ALA A 52 0.10 -11.67 6.86
CA ALA A 52 0.67 -13.02 6.98
C ALA A 52 0.99 -13.38 8.44
N LEU A 53 1.62 -12.48 9.20
CA LEU A 53 1.89 -12.69 10.63
C LEU A 53 0.60 -12.85 11.45
N LYS A 54 -0.38 -11.96 11.25
CA LYS A 54 -1.68 -12.01 11.96
C LYS A 54 -2.52 -13.22 11.58
N ALA A 55 -2.31 -13.77 10.38
CA ALA A 55 -2.91 -15.03 9.96
C ALA A 55 -2.26 -16.26 10.63
N GLY A 56 -1.11 -16.12 11.30
CA GLY A 56 -0.43 -17.20 12.03
C GLY A 56 0.82 -17.77 11.35
N LEU A 57 1.36 -17.09 10.34
CA LEU A 57 2.66 -17.44 9.76
C LEU A 57 3.83 -16.96 10.64
N LYS A 58 4.93 -17.69 10.56
CA LYS A 58 6.22 -17.31 11.16
C LYS A 58 6.85 -16.19 10.32
N PRO A 59 7.77 -15.39 10.90
CA PRO A 59 8.44 -14.30 10.17
C PRO A 59 9.04 -14.72 8.83
N VAL A 60 9.73 -15.86 8.77
CA VAL A 60 10.34 -16.37 7.54
C VAL A 60 9.30 -16.67 6.46
N GLU A 61 8.19 -17.33 6.81
CA GLU A 61 7.12 -17.64 5.87
C GLU A 61 6.39 -16.36 5.43
N ALA A 62 6.25 -15.37 6.32
CA ALA A 62 5.67 -14.07 5.97
C ALA A 62 6.55 -13.28 4.99
N GLU A 63 7.88 -13.36 5.11
CA GLU A 63 8.82 -12.80 4.13
C GLU A 63 8.68 -13.50 2.78
N GLU A 64 8.54 -14.83 2.76
CA GLU A 64 8.28 -15.59 1.54
C GLU A 64 6.96 -15.20 0.88
N VAL A 65 5.88 -15.02 1.65
CA VAL A 65 4.59 -14.54 1.13
C VAL A 65 4.75 -13.18 0.45
N VAL A 66 5.50 -12.25 1.05
CA VAL A 66 5.80 -10.95 0.42
C VAL A 66 6.51 -11.14 -0.91
N GLN A 67 7.59 -11.92 -0.93
CA GLN A 67 8.38 -12.15 -2.16
C GLN A 67 7.54 -12.79 -3.25
N GLU A 68 6.85 -13.90 -2.95
CA GLU A 68 6.02 -14.62 -3.91
C GLU A 68 4.86 -13.74 -4.42
N THR A 69 4.27 -12.91 -3.56
CA THR A 69 3.20 -11.97 -3.95
C THR A 69 3.74 -10.93 -4.92
N VAL A 70 4.86 -10.29 -4.60
CA VAL A 70 5.48 -9.25 -5.46
C VAL A 70 5.91 -9.83 -6.80
N LEU A 71 6.50 -11.03 -6.81
CA LEU A 71 6.84 -11.75 -8.06
C LEU A 71 5.60 -12.08 -8.89
N SER A 72 4.51 -12.51 -8.24
CA SER A 72 3.24 -12.80 -8.92
C SER A 72 2.62 -11.55 -9.52
N VAL A 73 2.66 -10.43 -8.78
CA VAL A 73 2.24 -9.13 -9.30
C VAL A 73 3.06 -8.82 -10.54
N ALA A 74 4.39 -8.86 -10.47
CA ALA A 74 5.26 -8.54 -11.60
C ALA A 74 4.97 -9.40 -12.84
N LYS A 75 4.83 -10.73 -12.66
CA LYS A 75 4.44 -11.65 -13.74
C LYS A 75 3.09 -11.26 -14.37
N LYS A 76 2.07 -11.02 -13.54
CA LYS A 76 0.73 -10.64 -14.01
C LYS A 76 0.72 -9.28 -14.67
N MET A 77 1.51 -8.31 -14.20
CA MET A 77 1.60 -6.96 -14.78
C MET A 77 2.00 -6.97 -16.26
N LYS A 78 2.84 -7.92 -16.72
CA LYS A 78 3.18 -8.05 -18.15
C LYS A 78 1.98 -8.25 -19.07
N ALA A 79 0.93 -8.91 -18.57
CA ALA A 79 -0.29 -9.21 -19.31
C ALA A 79 -1.51 -8.45 -18.76
N PHE A 80 -1.30 -7.54 -17.80
CA PHE A 80 -2.38 -6.95 -17.03
C PHE A 80 -3.06 -5.83 -17.83
N GLN A 81 -4.25 -6.12 -18.32
CA GLN A 81 -5.22 -5.09 -18.71
C GLN A 81 -6.09 -4.79 -17.49
N TYR A 82 -5.93 -3.60 -16.93
CA TYR A 82 -6.76 -3.17 -15.81
C TYR A 82 -8.19 -2.97 -16.31
N ASP A 83 -9.10 -3.82 -15.83
CA ASP A 83 -10.54 -3.71 -16.07
C ASP A 83 -11.23 -3.44 -14.73
N PRO A 84 -11.70 -2.21 -14.46
CA PRO A 84 -12.41 -1.89 -13.22
C PRO A 84 -13.72 -2.67 -13.06
N ALA A 85 -14.28 -3.27 -14.13
CA ALA A 85 -15.44 -4.16 -14.04
C ALA A 85 -15.10 -5.53 -13.43
N ARG A 86 -13.82 -5.92 -13.39
CA ARG A 86 -13.35 -7.21 -12.83
C ARG A 86 -13.06 -7.18 -11.33
N GLY A 87 -13.16 -6.01 -10.68
CA GLY A 87 -12.97 -5.85 -9.24
C GLY A 87 -11.86 -4.88 -8.86
N SER A 88 -11.79 -4.54 -7.57
CA SER A 88 -10.79 -3.58 -7.07
C SER A 88 -9.40 -4.21 -6.96
N PHE A 89 -8.36 -3.38 -7.13
CA PHE A 89 -6.98 -3.80 -6.90
C PHE A 89 -6.77 -4.32 -5.47
N LYS A 90 -7.43 -3.70 -4.48
CA LYS A 90 -7.42 -4.16 -3.08
C LYS A 90 -7.92 -5.60 -2.96
N GLY A 91 -9.06 -5.92 -3.56
CA GLY A 91 -9.64 -7.26 -3.53
C GLY A 91 -8.76 -8.29 -4.24
N TRP A 92 -8.21 -7.93 -5.39
CA TRP A 92 -7.28 -8.80 -6.11
C TRP A 92 -6.00 -9.09 -5.30
N LEU A 93 -5.41 -8.07 -4.66
CA LEU A 93 -4.21 -8.25 -3.83
C LEU A 93 -4.51 -9.08 -2.57
N LEU A 94 -5.68 -8.91 -1.96
CA LEU A 94 -6.16 -9.77 -0.87
C LEU A 94 -6.23 -11.23 -1.31
N GLN A 95 -6.91 -11.52 -2.42
CA GLN A 95 -7.07 -12.90 -2.92
C GLN A 95 -5.70 -13.54 -3.19
N LEU A 96 -4.79 -12.80 -3.85
CA LEU A 96 -3.44 -13.26 -4.10
C LEU A 96 -2.66 -13.53 -2.79
N THR A 97 -2.74 -12.61 -1.82
CA THR A 97 -2.06 -12.75 -0.54
C THR A 97 -2.63 -13.92 0.28
N GLY A 98 -3.96 -14.07 0.31
CA GLY A 98 -4.63 -15.17 1.00
C GLY A 98 -4.26 -16.53 0.43
N TRP A 99 -4.21 -16.64 -0.90
CA TRP A 99 -3.75 -17.86 -1.55
C TRP A 99 -2.30 -18.22 -1.17
N ARG A 100 -1.40 -17.22 -1.11
CA ARG A 100 -0.01 -17.41 -0.67
C ARG A 100 0.10 -17.84 0.79
N ILE A 101 -0.76 -17.32 1.66
CA ILE A 101 -0.83 -17.73 3.06
C ILE A 101 -1.28 -19.19 3.20
N THR A 102 -2.35 -19.58 2.50
CA THR A 102 -2.82 -20.98 2.47
C THR A 102 -1.75 -21.92 1.94
N ASN A 103 -1.03 -21.52 0.88
CA ASN A 103 0.07 -22.31 0.34
C ASN A 103 1.16 -22.56 1.39
N GLN A 104 1.52 -21.55 2.19
CA GLN A 104 2.51 -21.71 3.27
C GLN A 104 2.03 -22.65 4.38
N PHE A 105 0.75 -22.60 4.76
CA PHE A 105 0.20 -23.57 5.70
C PHE A 105 0.25 -25.00 5.15
N ASN A 106 -0.07 -25.19 3.87
CA ASN A 106 0.00 -26.50 3.21
C ASN A 106 1.45 -27.03 3.15
N LYS A 107 2.42 -26.19 2.78
CA LYS A 107 3.86 -26.54 2.81
C LYS A 107 4.31 -27.00 4.20
N ARG A 108 3.84 -26.32 5.25
CA ARG A 108 4.16 -26.67 6.64
C ARG A 108 3.57 -28.02 7.05
N LEU A 109 2.31 -28.30 6.68
CA LEU A 109 1.65 -29.58 6.95
C LEU A 109 2.34 -30.74 6.21
N ALA A 110 2.74 -30.52 4.95
CA ALA A 110 3.47 -31.50 4.16
C ALA A 110 4.86 -31.79 4.76
N SER A 111 5.59 -30.74 5.16
CA SER A 111 6.90 -30.87 5.83
C SER A 111 6.81 -31.57 7.19
N ALA A 112 5.65 -31.50 7.86
CA ALA A 112 5.39 -32.21 9.11
C ALA A 112 4.94 -33.67 8.91
N GLY A 113 4.82 -34.13 7.66
CA GLY A 113 4.35 -35.49 7.33
C GLY A 113 2.86 -35.73 7.60
N VAL A 114 2.08 -34.66 7.76
CA VAL A 114 0.65 -34.71 8.12
C VAL A 114 -0.25 -34.64 6.88
N ALA A 115 0.29 -34.25 5.72
CA ALA A 115 -0.42 -34.18 4.44
C ALA A 115 0.50 -34.59 3.28
N GLU A 116 -0.07 -35.15 2.20
CA GLU A 116 0.69 -35.34 0.95
C GLU A 116 1.03 -33.97 0.33
N PRO A 117 2.26 -33.76 -0.18
CA PRO A 117 2.62 -32.53 -0.87
C PRO A 117 1.76 -32.39 -2.12
N LEU A 118 0.93 -31.34 -2.17
CA LEU A 118 0.27 -30.92 -3.41
C LEU A 118 1.38 -30.60 -4.42
N ALA A 119 1.34 -31.29 -5.56
CA ALA A 119 2.36 -31.23 -6.60
C ALA A 119 2.68 -29.77 -6.98
N ASP A 120 3.97 -29.47 -6.96
CA ASP A 120 4.54 -28.20 -7.41
C ASP A 120 4.54 -28.18 -8.94
N GLU A 121 3.37 -27.98 -9.55
CA GLU A 121 3.24 -27.84 -11.01
C GLU A 121 2.42 -26.61 -11.35
N ALA A 122 3.13 -25.52 -11.69
CA ALA A 122 3.04 -24.75 -12.93
C ALA A 122 1.69 -24.63 -13.69
N SER A 123 0.55 -24.74 -13.02
CA SER A 123 -0.78 -24.59 -13.57
C SER A 123 -1.49 -23.49 -12.79
N GLU A 124 -1.23 -22.24 -13.20
CA GLU A 124 -2.02 -21.08 -12.78
C GLU A 124 -3.52 -21.23 -13.11
N THR A 125 -3.89 -22.24 -13.90
CA THR A 125 -5.26 -22.67 -14.21
C THR A 125 -5.92 -23.55 -13.13
N ALA A 126 -5.17 -24.17 -12.21
CA ALA A 126 -5.72 -24.85 -11.04
C ALA A 126 -5.91 -23.91 -9.83
N ALA A 127 -5.54 -22.63 -9.97
CA ALA A 127 -5.63 -21.61 -8.92
C ALA A 127 -7.06 -21.15 -8.58
N ALA A 128 -8.08 -21.71 -9.24
CA ALA A 128 -9.49 -21.29 -9.11
C ALA A 128 -10.36 -22.23 -8.25
N GLU A 129 -9.88 -23.41 -7.82
CA GLU A 129 -10.75 -24.45 -7.23
C GLU A 129 -10.44 -24.86 -5.79
N GLN A 130 -9.50 -24.22 -5.09
CA GLN A 130 -9.40 -24.36 -3.63
C GLN A 130 -10.06 -23.17 -2.95
N VAL A 131 -11.37 -23.32 -2.71
CA VAL A 131 -12.15 -22.41 -1.86
C VAL A 131 -11.58 -22.53 -0.44
N PRO A 132 -10.99 -21.46 0.14
CA PRO A 132 -10.59 -21.48 1.54
C PRO A 132 -11.80 -21.78 2.42
N ASP A 133 -11.60 -22.39 3.59
CA ASP A 133 -12.64 -22.47 4.62
C ASP A 133 -13.33 -21.10 4.74
N PRO A 134 -14.67 -21.01 4.54
CA PRO A 134 -15.40 -19.75 4.56
C PRO A 134 -15.12 -18.92 5.82
N GLU A 135 -14.91 -19.57 6.98
CA GLU A 135 -14.60 -18.87 8.22
C GLU A 135 -13.17 -18.30 8.21
N ALA A 136 -12.19 -19.07 7.73
CA ALA A 136 -10.82 -18.60 7.56
C ALA A 136 -10.73 -17.44 6.55
N HIS A 137 -11.53 -17.48 5.49
CA HIS A 137 -11.61 -16.40 4.50
C HIS A 137 -12.13 -15.10 5.10
N LEU A 138 -13.27 -15.16 5.81
CA LEU A 138 -13.87 -14.01 6.48
C LEU A 138 -12.95 -13.42 7.56
N HIS A 139 -12.24 -14.27 8.30
CA HIS A 139 -11.26 -13.81 9.29
C HIS A 139 -10.08 -13.08 8.63
N LEU A 140 -9.57 -13.61 7.52
CA LEU A 140 -8.50 -12.97 6.75
C LEU A 140 -8.95 -11.64 6.14
N GLU A 141 -10.17 -11.56 5.60
CA GLU A 141 -10.77 -10.33 5.11
C GLU A 141 -10.80 -9.24 6.19
N ARG A 142 -11.21 -9.59 7.42
CA ARG A 142 -11.22 -8.63 8.54
C ARG A 142 -9.81 -8.14 8.89
N ILE A 143 -8.85 -9.05 9.00
CA ILE A 143 -7.43 -8.68 9.24
C ILE A 143 -6.92 -7.78 8.12
N TRP A 144 -7.24 -8.12 6.88
CA TRP A 144 -6.83 -7.37 5.70
C TRP A 144 -7.38 -5.95 5.71
N ASP A 145 -8.66 -5.78 6.02
CA ASP A 145 -9.29 -4.48 6.05
C ASP A 145 -8.68 -3.57 7.12
N GLU A 146 -8.46 -4.11 8.32
CA GLU A 146 -7.80 -3.38 9.41
C GLU A 146 -6.36 -2.97 9.03
N GLU A 147 -5.55 -3.91 8.53
CA GLU A 147 -4.17 -3.63 8.13
C GLU A 147 -4.11 -2.70 6.91
N TRP A 148 -5.07 -2.78 6.01
CA TRP A 148 -5.18 -1.88 4.86
C TRP A 148 -5.33 -0.45 5.31
N GLU A 149 -6.27 -0.17 6.22
CA GLU A 149 -6.48 1.18 6.74
C GLU A 149 -5.25 1.71 7.48
N GLN A 150 -4.63 0.89 8.32
CA GLN A 150 -3.42 1.27 9.05
C GLN A 150 -2.26 1.54 8.10
N ASN A 151 -2.10 0.71 7.06
CA ASN A 151 -1.09 0.89 6.04
C ASN A 151 -1.30 2.22 5.29
N LEU A 152 -2.53 2.56 4.91
CA LEU A 152 -2.84 3.84 4.26
C LEU A 152 -2.45 5.04 5.13
N ILE A 153 -2.78 5.01 6.42
CA ILE A 153 -2.43 6.08 7.37
C ILE A 153 -0.91 6.20 7.50
N ARG A 154 -0.21 5.07 7.63
CA ARG A 154 1.25 5.01 7.75
C ARG A 154 1.93 5.57 6.50
N THR A 155 1.59 5.07 5.32
CA THR A 155 2.14 5.54 4.04
C THR A 155 1.84 7.02 3.84
N ALA A 156 0.61 7.48 4.12
CA ALA A 156 0.26 8.89 4.04
C ALA A 156 1.10 9.75 4.99
N THR A 157 1.31 9.29 6.21
CA THR A 157 2.11 9.99 7.22
C THR A 157 3.59 10.10 6.81
N GLU A 158 4.16 9.01 6.29
CA GLU A 158 5.54 8.98 5.79
C GLU A 158 5.73 9.91 4.58
N ARG A 159 4.76 9.97 3.66
CA ARG A 159 4.77 10.91 2.54
C ARG A 159 4.65 12.36 2.99
N VAL A 160 3.70 12.65 3.89
CA VAL A 160 3.53 14.00 4.43
C VAL A 160 4.77 14.46 5.18
N ARG A 161 5.44 13.58 5.93
CA ARG A 161 6.70 13.88 6.63
C ARG A 161 7.77 14.45 5.69
N ARG A 162 7.84 13.97 4.43
CA ARG A 162 8.81 14.44 3.42
C ARG A 162 8.43 15.80 2.81
N GLN A 163 7.18 16.23 2.94
CA GLN A 163 6.64 17.46 2.31
C GLN A 163 6.47 18.63 3.28
N VAL A 164 6.46 18.39 4.59
CA VAL A 164 6.24 19.43 5.59
C VAL A 164 7.53 19.85 6.27
N ASN A 165 7.52 21.06 6.85
CA ASN A 165 8.61 21.51 7.71
C ASN A 165 8.84 20.48 8.85
N PRO A 166 10.09 20.02 9.08
CA PRO A 166 10.41 19.03 10.11
C PRO A 166 9.92 19.42 11.52
N ARG A 167 9.96 20.71 11.87
CA ARG A 167 9.48 21.22 13.16
C ARG A 167 7.97 21.06 13.29
N HIS A 168 7.20 21.40 12.26
CA HIS A 168 5.74 21.20 12.27
C HIS A 168 5.37 19.72 12.34
N TYR A 169 6.10 18.85 11.63
CA TYR A 169 5.91 17.41 11.74
C TYR A 169 6.22 16.90 13.15
N GLN A 170 7.31 17.35 13.76
CA GLN A 170 7.70 16.94 15.11
C GLN A 170 6.65 17.35 16.16
N ILE A 171 6.07 18.54 16.01
CA ILE A 171 4.95 18.98 16.87
C ILE A 171 3.74 18.07 16.67
N PHE A 172 3.36 17.78 15.42
CA PHE A 172 2.27 16.87 15.09
C PHE A 172 2.51 15.46 15.65
N ASP A 173 3.71 14.89 15.48
CA ASP A 173 4.10 13.57 15.98
C ASP A 173 3.99 13.49 17.51
N LEU A 174 4.56 14.47 18.22
CA LEU A 174 4.50 14.49 19.68
C LEU A 174 3.07 14.63 20.19
N TYR A 175 2.25 15.45 19.54
CA TYR A 175 0.90 15.76 19.99
C TYR A 175 -0.13 14.68 19.61
N VAL A 176 -0.11 14.19 18.37
CA VAL A 176 -1.12 13.27 17.83
C VAL A 176 -0.70 11.82 18.00
N MET A 177 0.54 11.47 17.64
CA MET A 177 1.00 10.07 17.65
C MET A 177 1.44 9.64 19.05
N LYS A 178 2.20 10.50 19.74
CA LYS A 178 2.72 10.23 21.10
C LYS A 178 1.82 10.76 22.21
N GLN A 179 0.70 11.41 21.86
CA GLN A 179 -0.31 11.94 22.79
C GLN A 179 0.26 12.81 23.93
N LYS A 180 1.35 13.53 23.68
CA LYS A 180 1.99 14.36 24.71
C LYS A 180 1.17 15.61 25.01
N PRO A 181 1.10 16.05 26.27
CA PRO A 181 0.41 17.29 26.63
C PRO A 181 1.03 18.52 25.96
N VAL A 182 0.20 19.48 25.55
CA VAL A 182 0.64 20.74 24.92
C VAL A 182 1.70 21.46 25.77
N LYS A 183 1.55 21.44 27.11
CA LYS A 183 2.52 22.04 28.04
C LYS A 183 3.92 21.42 27.91
N GLU A 184 4.00 20.09 27.76
CA GLU A 184 5.27 19.38 27.60
C GLU A 184 5.90 19.70 26.25
N ILE A 185 5.10 19.72 25.17
CA ILE A 185 5.56 20.02 23.81
C ILE A 185 6.10 21.45 23.72
N ARG A 186 5.38 22.42 24.30
CA ARG A 186 5.83 23.81 24.37
C ARG A 186 7.17 23.95 25.09
N ARG A 187 7.33 23.27 26.22
CA ARG A 187 8.58 23.26 26.99
C ARG A 187 9.72 22.61 26.21
N PHE A 188 9.46 21.49 25.54
CA PHE A 188 10.49 20.72 24.84
C PHE A 188 10.95 21.37 23.52
N LEU A 189 10.03 21.98 22.76
CA LEU A 189 10.33 22.55 21.44
C LEU A 189 10.44 24.08 21.41
N GLY A 190 10.19 24.75 22.54
CA GLY A 190 10.18 26.21 22.63
C GLY A 190 9.11 26.86 21.73
N VAL A 191 7.93 26.24 21.64
CA VAL A 191 6.82 26.68 20.75
C VAL A 191 5.65 27.27 21.54
N SER A 192 4.82 28.06 20.89
CA SER A 192 3.56 28.56 21.46
C SER A 192 2.45 27.50 21.40
N ALA A 193 1.43 27.62 22.25
CA ALA A 193 0.25 26.74 22.16
C ALA A 193 -0.46 26.89 20.81
N MET A 194 -0.48 28.11 20.25
CA MET A 194 -1.06 28.39 18.94
C MET A 194 -0.32 27.66 17.82
N GLU A 195 1.01 27.67 17.85
CA GLU A 195 1.85 26.92 16.90
C GLU A 195 1.58 25.41 16.98
N VAL A 196 1.34 24.87 18.17
CA VAL A 196 0.96 23.46 18.37
C VAL A 196 -0.36 23.13 17.67
N TYR A 197 -1.40 23.94 17.89
CA TYR A 197 -2.70 23.71 17.25
C TYR A 197 -2.68 23.95 15.75
N LEU A 198 -1.93 24.94 15.26
CA LEU A 198 -1.75 25.19 13.82
C LEU A 198 -1.00 24.04 13.14
N ALA A 199 0.08 23.54 13.73
CA ALA A 199 0.81 22.38 13.22
C ALA A 199 -0.11 21.14 13.19
N ARG A 200 -0.88 20.88 14.26
CA ARG A 200 -1.89 19.81 14.30
C ARG A 200 -2.86 19.91 13.13
N HIS A 201 -3.47 21.08 12.94
CA HIS A 201 -4.48 21.27 11.91
C HIS A 201 -3.89 21.15 10.50
N ARG A 202 -2.74 21.80 10.24
CA ARG A 202 -2.09 21.80 8.93
C ARG A 202 -1.62 20.40 8.54
N VAL A 203 -0.82 19.75 9.39
CA VAL A 203 -0.28 18.42 9.10
C VAL A 203 -1.42 17.39 9.06
N GLY A 204 -2.38 17.46 10.00
CA GLY A 204 -3.54 16.56 9.99
C GLY A 204 -4.45 16.73 8.77
N LYS A 205 -4.58 17.94 8.22
CA LYS A 205 -5.29 18.16 6.95
C LYS A 205 -4.53 17.55 5.76
N MET A 206 -3.20 17.64 5.75
CA MET A 206 -2.37 17.03 4.71
C MET A 206 -2.44 15.50 4.77
N VAL A 207 -2.34 14.90 5.95
CA VAL A 207 -2.48 13.44 6.13
C VAL A 207 -3.85 12.96 5.67
N ARG A 208 -4.95 13.63 6.07
CA ARG A 208 -6.30 13.25 5.62
C ARG A 208 -6.47 13.33 4.10
N ARG A 209 -5.90 14.36 3.46
CA ARG A 209 -5.92 14.50 2.00
C ARG A 209 -5.15 13.38 1.32
N GLU A 210 -3.97 13.03 1.81
CA GLU A 210 -3.17 11.95 1.26
C GLU A 210 -3.84 10.59 1.47
N VAL A 211 -4.44 10.33 2.64
CA VAL A 211 -5.25 9.11 2.86
C VAL A 211 -6.44 9.06 1.91
N ALA A 212 -7.19 10.15 1.74
CA ALA A 212 -8.34 10.19 0.84
C ALA A 212 -7.93 9.93 -0.62
N ARG A 213 -6.78 10.47 -1.04
CA ARG A 213 -6.19 10.20 -2.34
C ARG A 213 -5.84 8.72 -2.49
N LEU A 214 -5.10 8.15 -1.54
CA LEU A 214 -4.75 6.72 -1.57
C LEU A 214 -5.99 5.80 -1.51
N LYS A 215 -7.07 6.19 -0.83
CA LYS A 215 -8.36 5.47 -0.81
C LYS A 215 -9.08 5.55 -2.15
N LYS A 216 -9.15 6.74 -2.78
CA LYS A 216 -9.72 6.92 -4.11
C LYS A 216 -8.95 6.13 -5.17
N ASP A 217 -7.65 5.98 -4.96
CA ASP A 217 -6.81 5.17 -5.84
C ASP A 217 -6.99 3.66 -5.63
N ALA A 218 -7.53 3.23 -4.49
CA ALA A 218 -7.66 1.83 -4.09
C ALA A 218 -8.99 1.17 -4.49
N GLY A 219 -10.05 1.96 -4.63
CA GLY A 219 -11.39 1.52 -5.02
C GLY A 219 -11.60 1.72 -6.51
#